data_AF-K9QG01-F1
#
_entry.id   AF-K9QG01-F1
#
_cell.length_a   1.000
_cell.length_b   1.000
_cell.length_c   1.000
_cell.angle_alpha   90.00
_cell.angle_beta   90.00
_cell.angle_gamma   90.00
#
_symmetry.space_group_name_H-M   'P 1'
#
loop_
_entity.id
_entity.type
_entity.pdbx_description
1 polymer ?
#
loop_
_entity_poly.entity_id
_entity_poly.type
_entity_poly.pdbx_seq_one_letter_code
_entity_poly.pdbx_strand_id
1 'polypeptide(L)'
;MTATFSLEPKTKFYQKLHQILSEITHAQDLSQHPFVQRFSRGEFSQDAIRQFAMKMLPGSNRFNMAFLKVASKMDSYHARTIMLENAFTEHGELNPNKAHVALFIRFMEGINCPKIDINADDGAFRIPELRFKKFEVCDDEPVVLSLGRFAAIEQVLPGVFTKYIEGIRKIFPGLDDHTIEYFHIHCHLDPEHTDELIQVAEMCVKSESDLELFRQGVQDMVNSIADMFSWMNANLETEALKLQD
;
A
#
# COMPACT_ATOMS: atom_id res chain seq x y z
N MET A 1 -6.99 -18.63 -23.69
CA MET A 1 -6.09 -18.19 -24.77
C MET A 1 -5.14 -17.18 -24.16
N THR A 2 -3.95 -17.60 -23.78
CA THR A 2 -2.89 -16.72 -23.28
C THR A 2 -2.32 -15.97 -24.47
N ALA A 3 -2.73 -14.72 -24.65
CA ALA A 3 -2.06 -13.82 -25.57
C ALA A 3 -0.67 -13.57 -24.99
N THR A 4 0.34 -14.24 -25.53
CA THR A 4 1.74 -13.87 -25.32
C THR A 4 1.95 -12.53 -26.00
N PHE A 5 1.77 -11.44 -25.24
CA PHE A 5 2.30 -10.14 -25.62
C PHE A 5 3.82 -10.31 -25.73
N SER A 6 4.33 -10.17 -26.96
CA SER A 6 5.75 -10.02 -27.21
C SER A 6 6.22 -8.80 -26.42
N LEU A 7 7.04 -9.00 -25.38
CA LEU A 7 7.68 -7.93 -24.64
C LEU A 7 8.54 -7.13 -25.64
N GLU A 8 8.06 -5.96 -26.05
CA GLU A 8 8.91 -5.00 -26.75
C GLU A 8 10.12 -4.66 -25.87
N PRO A 9 11.28 -4.29 -26.46
CA PRO A 9 12.44 -3.91 -25.69
C PRO A 9 12.09 -2.75 -24.74
N LYS A 10 12.23 -2.96 -23.43
CA LYS A 10 11.99 -1.96 -22.39
C LYS A 10 12.65 -0.63 -22.76
N THR A 11 11.88 0.45 -22.86
CA THR A 11 12.41 1.73 -23.36
C THR A 11 13.36 2.37 -22.34
N LYS A 12 14.06 3.43 -22.78
CA LYS A 12 14.89 4.26 -21.90
C LYS A 12 14.08 4.84 -20.72
N PHE A 13 12.79 5.15 -20.92
CA PHE A 13 11.95 5.67 -19.84
C PHE A 13 11.59 4.59 -18.82
N TYR A 14 11.25 3.39 -19.29
CA TYR A 14 11.01 2.24 -18.39
C TYR A 14 12.19 2.00 -17.46
N GLN A 15 13.42 1.98 -17.99
CA GLN A 15 14.63 1.79 -17.19
C GLN A 15 14.84 2.90 -16.16
N LYS A 16 14.59 4.16 -16.54
CA LYS A 16 14.68 5.31 -15.64
C LYS A 16 13.63 5.27 -14.53
N LEU A 17 12.39 4.88 -14.83
CA LEU A 17 11.32 4.75 -13.84
C LEU A 17 11.66 3.70 -12.78
N HIS A 18 12.13 2.52 -13.22
CA HIS A 18 12.64 1.48 -12.32
C HIS A 18 13.81 1.98 -11.46
N GLN A 19 14.76 2.68 -12.08
CA GLN A 19 15.90 3.25 -11.36
C GLN A 19 15.46 4.27 -10.30
N ILE A 20 14.54 5.18 -10.64
CA ILE A 20 13.99 6.17 -9.68
C ILE A 20 13.35 5.46 -8.49
N LEU A 21 12.48 4.49 -8.76
CA LEU A 21 11.77 3.75 -7.73
C LEU A 21 12.76 3.01 -6.82
N SER A 22 13.67 2.24 -7.40
CA SER A 22 14.66 1.44 -6.66
C SER A 22 15.64 2.30 -5.86
N GLU A 23 16.14 3.41 -6.43
CA GLU A 23 17.05 4.32 -5.72
C GLU A 23 16.40 4.87 -4.44
N ILE A 24 15.15 5.33 -4.52
CA ILE A 24 14.47 5.94 -3.38
C ILE A 24 14.11 4.89 -2.32
N THR A 25 13.53 3.76 -2.72
CA THR A 25 13.10 2.73 -1.77
C THR A 25 14.26 1.98 -1.13
N HIS A 26 15.41 1.85 -1.80
CA HIS A 26 16.63 1.32 -1.19
C HIS A 26 17.35 2.32 -0.30
N ALA A 27 17.38 3.60 -0.67
CA ALA A 27 17.98 4.65 0.17
C ALA A 27 17.26 4.77 1.52
N GLN A 28 15.96 4.45 1.54
CA GLN A 28 15.14 4.43 2.74
C GLN A 28 14.36 3.11 2.82
N ASP A 29 15.07 2.02 3.15
CA ASP A 29 14.44 0.73 3.39
C ASP A 29 13.54 0.77 4.62
N LEU A 30 12.24 0.92 4.39
CA LEU A 30 11.24 1.03 5.44
C LEU A 30 11.03 -0.29 6.20
N SER A 31 11.50 -1.44 5.69
CA SER A 31 11.52 -2.69 6.46
C SER A 31 12.44 -2.59 7.68
N GLN A 32 13.46 -1.72 7.63
CA GLN A 32 14.39 -1.44 8.72
C GLN A 32 13.92 -0.32 9.65
N HIS A 33 12.76 0.29 9.37
CA HIS A 33 12.24 1.37 10.21
C HIS A 33 12.00 0.88 11.65
N PRO A 34 12.32 1.68 12.71
CA PRO A 34 12.18 1.25 14.11
C PRO A 34 10.81 0.67 14.47
N PHE A 35 9.74 1.24 13.94
CA PHE A 35 8.37 0.71 14.05
C PHE A 35 8.25 -0.74 13.55
N VAL A 36 8.69 -0.98 12.32
CA VAL A 36 8.58 -2.29 11.64
C VAL A 36 9.45 -3.32 12.36
N GLN A 37 10.64 -2.92 12.78
CA GLN A 37 11.54 -3.77 13.57
C GLN A 37 10.92 -4.11 14.94
N ARG A 38 10.35 -3.14 15.65
CA ARG A 38 9.60 -3.36 16.90
C ARG A 38 8.41 -4.30 16.70
N PHE A 39 7.65 -4.10 15.63
CA PHE A 39 6.55 -4.98 15.24
C PHE A 39 7.06 -6.41 15.05
N SER A 40 8.09 -6.63 14.23
CA SER A 40 8.65 -7.95 13.94
C SER A 40 9.15 -8.70 15.17
N ARG A 41 9.63 -7.97 16.19
CA ARG A 41 10.08 -8.55 17.46
C ARG A 41 8.92 -8.95 18.39
N GLY A 42 7.69 -8.55 18.08
CA GLY A 42 6.52 -8.83 18.90
C GLY A 42 6.41 -7.93 20.13
N GLU A 43 6.95 -6.71 20.05
CA GLU A 43 7.07 -5.77 21.19
C GLU A 43 5.88 -4.79 21.31
N PHE A 44 4.80 -5.03 20.57
CA PHE A 44 3.53 -4.33 20.74
C PHE A 44 2.54 -5.20 21.50
N SER A 45 1.72 -4.57 22.34
CA SER A 45 0.57 -5.24 22.95
C SER A 45 -0.44 -5.68 21.87
N GLN A 46 -1.26 -6.68 22.19
CA GLN A 46 -2.35 -7.08 21.29
C GLN A 46 -3.32 -5.92 21.01
N ASP A 47 -3.63 -5.10 22.01
CA ASP A 47 -4.49 -3.92 21.86
C ASP A 47 -3.86 -2.86 20.96
N ALA A 48 -2.53 -2.68 21.01
CA ALA A 48 -1.82 -1.82 20.07
C ALA A 48 -1.91 -2.33 18.63
N ILE A 49 -1.85 -3.64 18.39
CA ILE A 49 -2.05 -4.20 17.04
C ILE A 49 -3.51 -4.06 16.59
N ARG A 50 -4.48 -4.20 17.50
CA ARG A 50 -5.89 -3.92 17.20
C ARG A 50 -6.09 -2.46 16.80
N GLN A 51 -5.49 -1.53 17.53
CA GLN A 51 -5.49 -0.10 17.17
C GLN A 51 -4.83 0.19 15.83
N PHE A 52 -3.70 -0.47 15.55
CA PHE A 52 -3.05 -0.40 14.25
C PHE A 52 -4.02 -0.84 13.15
N ALA A 53 -4.66 -2.00 13.29
CA ALA A 53 -5.57 -2.53 12.30
C ALA A 53 -6.79 -1.61 12.08
N MET A 54 -7.41 -1.14 13.16
CA MET A 54 -8.52 -0.19 13.10
C MET A 54 -8.15 1.11 12.37
N LYS A 55 -6.93 1.61 12.57
CA LYS A 55 -6.44 2.79 11.85
C LYS A 55 -6.15 2.49 10.38
N MET A 56 -5.76 1.27 10.02
CA MET A 56 -5.37 0.95 8.64
C MET A 56 -6.56 0.62 7.73
N LEU A 57 -7.65 0.06 8.27
CA LEU A 57 -8.79 -0.39 7.47
C LEU A 57 -9.36 0.70 6.55
N PRO A 58 -9.64 1.94 7.01
CA PRO A 58 -10.20 2.96 6.13
C PRO A 58 -9.25 3.41 5.01
N GLY A 59 -7.94 3.39 5.28
CA GLY A 59 -6.90 3.63 4.28
C GLY A 59 -6.92 2.59 3.15
N SER A 60 -7.06 1.30 3.49
CA SER A 60 -7.12 0.21 2.49
C SER A 60 -8.29 0.38 1.51
N ASN A 61 -9.45 0.83 1.98
CA ASN A 61 -10.56 1.16 1.10
C ASN A 61 -10.30 2.40 0.23
N ARG A 62 -9.74 3.46 0.82
CA ARG A 62 -9.43 4.70 0.10
C ARG A 62 -8.35 4.50 -0.98
N PHE A 63 -7.39 3.61 -0.79
CA PHE A 63 -6.41 3.22 -1.81
C PHE A 63 -7.10 2.75 -3.10
N ASN A 64 -8.01 1.79 -2.99
CA ASN A 64 -8.77 1.25 -4.12
C ASN A 64 -9.58 2.32 -4.85
N MET A 65 -10.23 3.22 -4.11
CA MET A 65 -10.98 4.34 -4.70
C MET A 65 -10.08 5.32 -5.45
N ALA A 66 -8.90 5.64 -4.89
CA ALA A 66 -7.92 6.50 -5.54
C ALA A 66 -7.36 5.86 -6.81
N PHE A 67 -7.09 4.55 -6.78
CA PHE A 67 -6.60 3.78 -7.92
C PHE A 67 -7.57 3.87 -9.10
N LEU A 68 -8.86 3.61 -8.87
CA LEU A 68 -9.92 3.73 -9.87
C LEU A 68 -10.07 5.17 -10.39
N LYS A 69 -9.95 6.18 -9.50
CA LYS A 69 -9.99 7.58 -9.91
C LYS A 69 -8.84 7.92 -10.86
N VAL A 70 -7.61 7.49 -10.55
CA VAL A 70 -6.44 7.73 -11.42
C VAL A 70 -6.58 6.99 -12.75
N ALA A 71 -7.05 5.74 -12.75
CA ALA A 71 -7.31 4.98 -13.97
C ALA A 71 -8.30 5.71 -14.89
N SER A 72 -9.35 6.33 -14.35
CA SER A 72 -10.33 7.08 -15.15
C SER A 72 -9.76 8.32 -15.86
N LYS A 73 -8.62 8.86 -15.39
CA LYS A 73 -7.97 10.07 -15.93
C LYS A 73 -7.00 9.77 -17.08
N MET A 74 -6.74 8.51 -17.40
CA MET A 74 -5.76 8.13 -18.43
C MET A 74 -6.40 8.14 -19.82
N ASP A 75 -5.76 8.77 -20.80
CA ASP A 75 -6.24 8.81 -22.19
C ASP A 75 -6.13 7.44 -22.89
N SER A 76 -5.01 6.73 -22.67
CA SER A 76 -4.73 5.44 -23.30
C SER A 76 -5.61 4.34 -22.71
N TYR A 77 -6.44 3.70 -23.55
CA TYR A 77 -7.23 2.55 -23.12
C TYR A 77 -6.35 1.36 -22.72
N HIS A 78 -5.15 1.26 -23.28
CA HIS A 78 -4.20 0.21 -22.92
C HIS A 78 -3.69 0.40 -21.49
N ALA A 79 -3.30 1.63 -21.13
CA ALA A 79 -2.93 1.98 -19.76
C ALA A 79 -4.09 1.74 -18.78
N ARG A 80 -5.32 2.14 -19.14
CA ARG A 80 -6.51 1.85 -18.33
C ARG A 80 -6.75 0.36 -18.14
N THR A 81 -6.48 -0.47 -19.16
CA THR A 81 -6.70 -1.92 -19.07
C THR A 81 -5.76 -2.56 -18.05
N ILE A 82 -4.49 -2.16 -18.03
CA ILE A 82 -3.52 -2.66 -17.03
C ILE A 82 -3.94 -2.23 -15.62
N MET A 83 -4.30 -0.96 -15.42
CA MET A 83 -4.82 -0.50 -14.13
C MET A 83 -6.10 -1.25 -13.71
N LEU A 84 -6.98 -1.58 -14.65
CA LEU A 84 -8.19 -2.35 -14.33
C LEU A 84 -7.88 -3.80 -13.96
N GLU A 85 -6.81 -4.40 -14.48
CA GLU A 85 -6.36 -5.74 -14.08
C GLU A 85 -5.86 -5.73 -12.62
N ASN A 86 -5.01 -4.76 -12.27
CA ASN A 86 -4.60 -4.55 -10.88
C ASN A 86 -5.83 -4.35 -9.97
N ALA A 87 -6.73 -3.43 -10.34
CA ALA A 87 -7.97 -3.21 -9.58
C ALA A 87 -8.87 -4.45 -9.49
N PHE A 88 -8.90 -5.30 -10.53
CA PHE A 88 -9.63 -6.56 -10.53
C PHE A 88 -9.06 -7.53 -9.48
N THR A 89 -7.73 -7.65 -9.40
CA THR A 89 -7.06 -8.47 -8.37
C THR A 89 -7.29 -7.92 -6.96
N GLU A 90 -7.15 -6.60 -6.75
CA GLU A 90 -7.43 -5.92 -5.47
C GLU A 90 -8.88 -6.15 -4.98
N HIS A 91 -9.84 -6.23 -5.91
CA HIS A 91 -11.24 -6.53 -5.63
C HIS A 91 -11.54 -8.04 -5.61
N GLY A 92 -10.51 -8.86 -5.44
CA GLY A 92 -10.64 -10.30 -5.24
C GLY A 92 -11.18 -11.02 -6.45
N GLU A 93 -10.81 -10.58 -7.66
CA GLU A 93 -11.29 -11.14 -8.92
C GLU A 93 -12.82 -11.09 -9.04
N LEU A 94 -13.41 -9.99 -8.58
CA LEU A 94 -14.87 -9.78 -8.46
C LEU A 94 -15.57 -10.70 -7.46
N ASN A 95 -14.84 -11.33 -6.55
CA ASN A 95 -15.38 -11.98 -5.36
C ASN A 95 -15.19 -11.07 -4.14
N PRO A 96 -16.26 -10.44 -3.61
CA PRO A 96 -16.15 -9.51 -2.49
C PRO A 96 -15.51 -10.09 -1.23
N ASN A 97 -15.58 -11.42 -1.02
CA ASN A 97 -14.98 -12.10 0.14
C ASN A 97 -13.47 -12.31 -0.01
N LYS A 98 -12.93 -12.09 -1.21
CA LYS A 98 -11.50 -12.15 -1.53
C LYS A 98 -10.89 -10.77 -1.78
N ALA A 99 -11.70 -9.72 -1.86
CA ALA A 99 -11.19 -8.36 -1.97
C ALA A 99 -10.19 -8.11 -0.83
N HIS A 100 -9.09 -7.41 -1.11
CA HIS A 100 -8.02 -7.25 -0.14
C HIS A 100 -8.51 -6.60 1.15
N VAL A 101 -9.46 -5.66 1.06
CA VAL A 101 -10.10 -5.07 2.23
C VAL A 101 -10.91 -6.09 3.06
N ALA A 102 -11.55 -7.06 2.42
CA ALA A 102 -12.25 -8.16 3.11
C ALA A 102 -11.26 -9.13 3.78
N LEU A 103 -10.10 -9.39 3.15
CA LEU A 103 -9.02 -10.15 3.78
C LEU A 103 -8.47 -9.41 5.01
N PHE A 104 -8.35 -8.08 4.95
CA PHE A 104 -7.95 -7.28 6.10
C PHE A 104 -8.98 -7.30 7.24
N ILE A 105 -10.28 -7.26 6.91
CA ILE A 105 -11.36 -7.45 7.89
C ILE A 105 -11.27 -8.83 8.53
N ARG A 106 -10.98 -9.89 7.77
CA ARG A 106 -10.78 -11.23 8.32
C ARG A 106 -9.61 -11.27 9.30
N PHE A 107 -8.50 -10.62 8.97
CA PHE A 107 -7.38 -10.47 9.91
C PHE A 107 -7.84 -9.78 11.20
N MET A 108 -8.59 -8.68 11.09
CA MET A 108 -9.16 -7.97 12.24
C MET A 108 -10.05 -8.88 13.09
N GLU A 109 -10.94 -9.67 12.48
CA GLU A 109 -11.78 -10.64 13.18
C GLU A 109 -10.94 -11.68 13.92
N GLY A 110 -9.90 -12.22 13.28
CA GLY A 110 -9.02 -13.22 13.89
C GLY A 110 -8.22 -12.72 15.09
N ILE A 111 -7.89 -11.43 15.16
CA ILE A 111 -7.26 -10.81 16.34
C ILE A 111 -8.25 -10.28 17.37
N ASN A 112 -9.56 -10.50 17.17
CA ASN A 112 -10.65 -9.98 17.98
C ASN A 112 -10.66 -8.43 18.04
N CYS A 113 -10.48 -7.77 16.88
CA CYS A 113 -10.66 -6.33 16.79
C CYS A 113 -12.13 -5.94 17.01
N PRO A 114 -12.39 -4.76 17.63
CA PRO A 114 -13.71 -4.14 17.57
C PRO A 114 -14.15 -3.95 16.13
N LYS A 115 -15.44 -4.22 15.86
CA LYS A 115 -16.03 -3.93 14.55
C LYS A 115 -16.11 -2.41 14.35
N ILE A 116 -15.58 -1.92 13.25
CA ILE A 116 -15.66 -0.51 12.85
C ILE A 116 -16.23 -0.38 11.44
N ASP A 117 -16.72 0.80 11.11
CA ASP A 117 -17.08 1.15 9.74
C ASP A 117 -15.80 1.26 8.88
N ILE A 118 -15.87 0.79 7.64
CA ILE A 118 -14.78 0.89 6.67
C ILE A 118 -14.41 2.35 6.33
N ASN A 119 -15.28 3.31 6.63
CA ASN A 119 -15.06 4.75 6.48
C ASN A 119 -14.91 5.47 7.82
N ALA A 120 -14.64 4.73 8.91
CA ALA A 120 -14.42 5.34 10.22
C ALA A 120 -13.27 6.36 10.19
N ASP A 121 -13.32 7.35 11.10
CA ASP A 121 -12.22 8.28 11.27
C ASP A 121 -10.99 7.54 11.81
N ASP A 122 -9.94 7.54 11.00
CA ASP A 122 -8.66 6.91 11.29
C ASP A 122 -7.53 7.93 11.52
N GLY A 123 -7.91 9.20 11.69
CA GLY A 123 -7.02 10.33 11.94
C GLY A 123 -6.29 10.84 10.70
N ALA A 124 -6.47 10.27 9.51
CA ALA A 124 -5.72 10.65 8.32
C ALA A 124 -5.85 12.15 7.96
N PHE A 125 -7.01 12.75 8.27
CA PHE A 125 -7.29 14.17 7.98
C PHE A 125 -6.86 15.13 9.08
N ARG A 126 -6.55 14.65 10.28
CA ARG A 126 -6.27 15.48 11.46
C ARG A 126 -4.84 15.33 11.98
N ILE A 127 -4.21 14.19 11.75
CA ILE A 127 -2.86 13.86 12.20
C ILE A 127 -1.92 13.99 10.99
N PRO A 128 -1.04 14.99 10.93
CA PRO A 128 -0.18 15.25 9.76
C PRO A 128 0.68 14.05 9.34
N GLU A 129 1.13 13.24 10.30
CA GLU A 129 1.96 12.06 10.08
C GLU A 129 1.16 10.90 9.44
N LEU A 130 -0.18 10.94 9.48
CA LEU A 130 -1.05 9.93 8.89
C LEU A 130 -1.53 10.29 7.47
N ARG A 131 -0.99 11.36 6.87
CA ARG A 131 -1.47 11.93 5.60
C ARG A 131 -1.47 10.98 4.41
N PHE A 132 -0.57 9.99 4.34
CA PHE A 132 -0.55 9.08 3.18
C PHE A 132 -1.86 8.29 3.06
N LYS A 133 -2.52 8.00 4.19
CA LYS A 133 -3.77 7.25 4.25
C LYS A 133 -4.96 7.99 3.67
N LYS A 134 -4.83 9.29 3.38
CA LYS A 134 -5.91 10.08 2.79
C LYS A 134 -6.26 9.57 1.40
N PHE A 135 -5.25 9.12 0.65
CA PHE A 135 -5.38 8.73 -0.76
C PHE A 135 -6.19 9.76 -1.58
N GLU A 136 -5.99 11.04 -1.29
CA GLU A 136 -6.61 12.13 -2.04
C GLU A 136 -5.87 12.33 -3.37
N VAL A 137 -6.63 12.36 -4.47
CA VAL A 137 -6.13 12.65 -5.81
C VAL A 137 -6.89 13.85 -6.34
N CYS A 138 -6.19 14.96 -6.61
CA CYS A 138 -6.81 16.16 -7.18
C CYS A 138 -7.22 15.93 -8.65
N ASP A 139 -8.24 16.64 -9.11
CA ASP A 139 -8.76 16.47 -10.48
C ASP A 139 -7.72 16.90 -11.53
N ASP A 140 -6.94 17.95 -11.23
CA ASP A 140 -5.84 18.47 -12.04
C ASP A 140 -4.47 17.81 -11.76
N GLU A 141 -4.40 16.84 -10.84
CA GLU A 141 -3.15 16.14 -10.53
C GLU A 141 -2.63 15.37 -11.76
N PRO A 142 -1.34 15.52 -12.14
CA PRO A 142 -0.74 14.70 -13.19
C PRO A 142 -0.75 13.21 -12.82
N VAL A 143 -1.26 12.35 -13.70
CA VAL A 143 -1.36 10.90 -13.44
C VAL A 143 -0.02 10.26 -13.09
N VAL A 144 1.08 10.77 -13.67
CA VAL A 144 2.44 10.27 -13.43
C VAL A 144 2.88 10.48 -11.97
N LEU A 145 2.42 11.56 -11.32
CA LEU A 145 2.65 11.79 -9.89
C LEU A 145 1.95 10.70 -9.05
N SER A 146 0.68 10.41 -9.35
CA SER A 146 -0.09 9.38 -8.64
C SER A 146 0.48 7.98 -8.87
N LEU A 147 0.93 7.68 -10.09
CA LEU A 147 1.59 6.41 -10.42
C LEU A 147 2.88 6.22 -9.61
N GLY A 148 3.67 7.27 -9.43
CA GLY A 148 4.85 7.22 -8.54
C GLY A 148 4.48 6.91 -7.09
N ARG A 149 3.37 7.47 -6.59
CA ARG A 149 2.86 7.17 -5.24
C ARG A 149 2.44 5.71 -5.10
N PHE A 150 1.66 5.18 -6.05
CA PHE A 150 1.22 3.77 -5.99
C PHE A 150 2.39 2.81 -6.11
N ALA A 151 3.32 3.05 -7.05
CA ALA A 151 4.49 2.21 -7.25
C ALA A 151 5.37 2.16 -6.00
N ALA A 152 5.48 3.27 -5.27
CA ALA A 152 6.20 3.29 -3.99
C ALA A 152 5.55 2.43 -2.91
N ILE A 153 4.21 2.38 -2.85
CA ILE A 153 3.49 1.55 -1.88
C ILE A 153 3.77 0.08 -2.16
N GLU A 154 3.45 -0.37 -3.38
CA GLU A 154 3.59 -1.77 -3.78
C GLU A 154 5.05 -2.25 -3.76
N GLN A 155 6.02 -1.36 -4.00
CA GLN A 155 7.44 -1.69 -3.85
C GLN A 155 7.87 -1.90 -2.39
N VAL A 156 7.27 -1.16 -1.44
CA VAL A 156 7.67 -1.15 -0.02
C VAL A 156 6.95 -2.24 0.78
N LEU A 157 5.66 -2.44 0.53
CA LEU A 157 4.80 -3.28 1.36
C LEU A 157 5.29 -4.74 1.48
N PRO A 158 5.80 -5.43 0.45
CA PRO A 158 6.29 -6.81 0.59
C PRO A 158 7.36 -6.99 1.68
N GLY A 159 8.32 -6.06 1.75
CA GLY A 159 9.37 -6.08 2.77
C GLY A 159 8.82 -5.81 4.17
N VAL A 160 7.89 -4.87 4.29
CA VAL A 160 7.23 -4.52 5.55
C VAL A 160 6.31 -5.66 6.04
N PHE A 161 5.50 -6.23 5.16
CA PHE A 161 4.52 -7.26 5.50
C PHE A 161 5.18 -8.59 5.85
N THR A 162 6.33 -8.91 5.26
CA THR A 162 7.17 -10.02 5.72
C THR A 162 7.51 -9.85 7.21
N LYS A 163 7.86 -8.62 7.65
CA LYS A 163 8.12 -8.30 9.05
C LYS A 163 6.88 -8.26 9.92
N TYR A 164 5.73 -7.86 9.38
CA TYR A 164 4.47 -7.94 10.11
C TYR A 164 4.05 -9.38 10.35
N ILE A 165 4.19 -10.28 9.38
CA ILE A 165 3.90 -11.72 9.55
C ILE A 165 4.75 -12.31 10.70
N GLU A 166 6.05 -11.99 10.74
CA GLU A 166 6.94 -12.40 11.84
C GLU A 166 6.42 -11.93 13.21
N GLY A 167 5.97 -10.68 13.31
CA GLY A 167 5.45 -10.09 14.54
C GLY A 167 4.08 -10.60 14.94
N ILE A 168 3.13 -10.70 14.00
CA ILE A 168 1.77 -11.18 14.22
C ILE A 168 1.79 -12.58 14.83
N ARG A 169 2.62 -13.48 14.29
CA ARG A 169 2.75 -14.86 14.81
C ARG A 169 3.30 -14.92 16.25
N LYS A 170 4.08 -13.93 16.67
CA LYS A 170 4.58 -13.81 18.06
C LYS A 170 3.53 -13.21 18.99
N ILE A 171 2.84 -12.16 18.55
CA ILE A 171 1.86 -11.40 19.34
C ILE A 171 0.54 -12.17 19.51
N PHE A 172 0.14 -12.93 18.47
CA PHE A 172 -1.07 -13.75 18.45
C PHE A 172 -0.71 -15.21 18.11
N PRO A 173 -0.24 -16.00 19.10
CA PRO A 173 0.07 -17.40 18.87
C PRO A 173 -1.17 -18.18 18.43
N GLY A 174 -1.04 -18.98 17.37
CA GLY A 174 -2.10 -19.87 16.89
C GLY A 174 -3.00 -19.30 15.78
N LEU A 175 -2.74 -18.08 15.29
CA LEU A 175 -3.36 -17.64 14.04
C LEU A 175 -2.90 -18.50 12.86
N ASP A 176 -3.86 -18.92 12.03
CA ASP A 176 -3.58 -19.64 10.80
C ASP A 176 -3.26 -18.69 9.63
N ASP A 177 -2.70 -19.25 8.56
CA ASP A 177 -2.32 -18.46 7.38
C ASP A 177 -3.54 -17.90 6.64
N HIS A 178 -4.73 -18.49 6.82
CA HIS A 178 -5.97 -17.97 6.25
C HIS A 178 -6.39 -16.66 6.92
N THR A 179 -6.15 -16.53 8.23
CA THR A 179 -6.44 -15.31 8.99
C THR A 179 -5.51 -14.16 8.57
N ILE A 180 -4.23 -14.45 8.30
CA ILE A 180 -3.24 -13.45 7.91
C ILE A 180 -3.01 -13.37 6.38
N GLU A 181 -3.93 -13.94 5.58
CA GLU A 181 -3.82 -14.04 4.12
C GLU A 181 -3.54 -12.69 3.47
N TYR A 182 -4.16 -11.61 3.97
CA TYR A 182 -3.91 -10.24 3.51
C TYR A 182 -2.42 -9.90 3.39
N PHE A 183 -1.61 -10.25 4.38
CA PHE A 183 -0.18 -9.92 4.35
C PHE A 183 0.57 -10.82 3.37
N HIS A 184 0.19 -12.09 3.30
CA HIS A 184 0.82 -13.04 2.39
C HIS A 184 0.56 -12.68 0.93
N ILE A 185 -0.66 -12.33 0.55
CA ILE A 185 -0.98 -12.04 -0.85
C ILE A 185 -0.18 -10.85 -1.36
N HIS A 186 -0.05 -9.77 -0.58
CA HIS A 186 0.72 -8.58 -0.97
C HIS A 186 2.22 -8.87 -1.06
N CYS A 187 2.77 -9.78 -0.24
CA CYS A 187 4.16 -10.24 -0.43
C CYS A 187 4.40 -10.91 -1.80
N HIS A 188 3.36 -11.46 -2.44
CA HIS A 188 3.48 -12.18 -3.71
C HIS A 188 2.97 -11.38 -4.92
N LEU A 189 1.91 -10.59 -4.77
CA LEU A 189 1.23 -9.86 -5.86
C LEU A 189 1.87 -8.50 -6.13
N ASP A 190 2.21 -7.74 -5.09
CA ASP A 190 2.72 -6.37 -5.25
C ASP A 190 3.97 -6.26 -6.14
N PRO A 191 4.88 -7.26 -6.24
CA PRO A 191 5.97 -7.21 -7.23
C PRO A 191 5.49 -7.18 -8.69
N GLU A 192 4.40 -7.89 -9.01
CA GLU A 192 3.78 -7.86 -10.34
C GLU A 192 3.05 -6.53 -10.55
N HIS A 193 2.25 -6.10 -9.57
CA HIS A 193 1.58 -4.81 -9.59
C HIS A 193 2.55 -3.63 -9.76
N THR A 194 3.71 -3.69 -9.11
CA THR A 194 4.78 -2.68 -9.27
C THR A 194 5.24 -2.62 -10.72
N ASP A 195 5.42 -3.76 -11.38
CA ASP A 195 5.83 -3.78 -12.79
C ASP A 195 4.74 -3.21 -13.71
N GLU A 196 3.48 -3.56 -13.45
CA GLU A 196 2.31 -3.02 -14.15
C GLU A 196 2.22 -1.49 -14.02
N LEU A 197 2.43 -0.95 -12.81
CA LEU A 197 2.44 0.48 -12.58
C LEU A 197 3.58 1.19 -13.31
N ILE A 198 4.78 0.57 -13.38
CA ILE A 198 5.90 1.13 -14.14
C ILE A 198 5.61 1.08 -15.65
N GLN A 199 5.00 0.00 -16.13
CA GLN A 199 4.57 -0.12 -17.52
C GLN A 199 3.53 0.97 -17.87
N VAL A 200 2.56 1.21 -16.99
CA VAL A 200 1.58 2.29 -17.17
C VAL A 200 2.25 3.66 -17.12
N ALA A 201 3.19 3.88 -16.20
CA ALA A 201 3.94 5.13 -16.12
C ALA A 201 4.77 5.39 -17.38
N GLU A 202 5.40 4.37 -17.96
CA GLU A 202 6.11 4.48 -19.24
C GLU A 202 5.19 4.97 -20.36
N MET A 203 3.95 4.50 -20.42
CA MET A 203 2.96 4.95 -21.41
C MET A 203 2.50 6.40 -21.20
N CYS A 204 2.65 6.94 -19.99
CA CYS A 204 2.22 8.28 -19.63
C CYS A 204 3.35 9.32 -19.69
N VAL A 205 4.61 8.91 -19.51
CA VAL A 205 5.79 9.78 -19.54
C VAL A 205 6.11 10.22 -20.97
N LYS A 206 6.26 11.53 -21.17
CA LYS A 206 6.60 12.14 -22.47
C LYS A 206 7.85 13.02 -22.40
N SER A 207 8.35 13.29 -21.20
CA SER A 207 9.45 14.23 -20.95
C SER A 207 10.22 13.89 -19.67
N GLU A 208 11.39 14.50 -19.49
CA GLU A 208 12.11 14.43 -18.21
C GLU A 208 11.33 15.12 -17.07
N SER A 209 10.46 16.09 -17.39
CA SER A 209 9.58 16.71 -16.38
C SER A 209 8.57 15.70 -15.82
N ASP A 210 8.08 14.77 -16.64
CA ASP A 210 7.17 13.72 -16.17
C ASP A 210 7.91 12.71 -15.28
N LEU A 211 9.17 12.39 -15.60
CA LEU A 211 10.00 11.57 -14.71
C LEU A 211 10.22 12.23 -13.36
N GLU A 212 10.40 13.55 -13.32
CA GLU A 212 10.54 14.27 -12.05
C GLU A 212 9.23 14.28 -11.25
N LEU A 213 8.08 14.37 -11.90
CA LEU A 213 6.78 14.19 -11.23
C LEU A 213 6.62 12.77 -10.67
N PHE A 214 7.03 11.74 -11.41
CA PHE A 214 7.06 10.36 -10.90
C PHE A 214 7.96 10.26 -9.66
N ARG A 215 9.18 10.79 -9.74
CA ARG A 215 10.14 10.85 -8.64
C ARG A 215 9.56 11.54 -7.40
N GLN A 216 8.90 12.68 -7.60
CA GLN A 216 8.25 13.42 -6.53
C GLN A 216 7.16 12.57 -5.85
N GLY A 217 6.37 11.84 -6.64
CA GLY A 217 5.33 10.94 -6.13
C GLY A 217 5.91 9.80 -5.29
N VAL A 218 6.98 9.17 -5.77
CA VAL A 218 7.69 8.11 -5.04
C VAL A 218 8.24 8.66 -3.71
N GLN A 219 8.96 9.79 -3.75
CA GLN A 219 9.59 10.37 -2.57
C GLN A 219 8.57 10.84 -1.53
N ASP A 220 7.50 11.52 -1.96
CA ASP A 220 6.41 11.96 -1.10
C ASP A 220 5.77 10.77 -0.38
N MET A 221 5.52 9.68 -1.09
CA MET A 221 4.90 8.50 -0.52
C MET A 221 5.81 7.78 0.48
N VAL A 222 7.07 7.52 0.12
CA VAL A 222 8.05 6.87 1.03
C VAL A 222 8.22 7.68 2.32
N ASN A 223 8.36 9.00 2.20
CA ASN A 223 8.45 9.90 3.36
C ASN A 223 7.18 9.84 4.21
N SER A 224 6.01 9.84 3.58
CA SER A 224 4.74 9.85 4.31
C SER A 224 4.45 8.52 5.01
N ILE A 225 4.90 7.38 4.46
CA ILE A 225 4.84 6.07 5.16
C ILE A 225 5.81 6.07 6.36
N ALA A 226 7.01 6.62 6.21
CA ALA A 226 7.98 6.73 7.30
C ALA A 226 7.47 7.60 8.46
N ASP A 227 6.80 8.72 8.14
CA ASP A 227 6.15 9.58 9.12
C ASP A 227 5.05 8.82 9.88
N MET A 228 4.19 8.07 9.18
CA MET A 228 3.20 7.21 9.82
C MET A 228 3.89 6.24 10.77
N PHE A 229 4.93 5.55 10.32
CA PHE A 229 5.62 4.57 11.16
C PHE A 229 6.24 5.22 12.39
N SER A 230 6.84 6.40 12.26
CA SER A 230 7.36 7.16 13.40
C SER A 230 6.26 7.51 14.39
N TRP A 231 5.12 8.00 13.90
CA TRP A 231 3.96 8.30 14.73
C TRP A 231 3.40 7.04 15.41
N MET A 232 3.23 5.95 14.68
CA MET A 232 2.72 4.68 15.20
C MET A 232 3.63 4.11 16.28
N ASN A 233 4.94 4.16 16.08
CA ASN A 233 5.91 3.71 17.07
C ASN A 233 5.80 4.46 18.41
N ALA A 234 5.54 5.77 18.33
CA ALA A 234 5.41 6.62 19.51
C ALA A 234 4.03 6.54 20.19
N ASN A 235 2.96 6.26 19.43
CA ASN A 235 1.59 6.51 19.91
C ASN A 235 0.69 5.27 20.01
N LEU A 236 0.97 4.15 19.34
CA LEU A 236 0.01 3.03 19.28
C LEU A 236 -0.35 2.44 20.64
N GLU A 237 0.61 2.32 21.56
CA GLU A 237 0.32 1.81 22.93
C GLU A 237 -0.57 2.78 23.71
N THR A 238 -0.35 4.09 23.57
CA THR A 238 -1.20 5.11 24.21
C THR A 238 -2.60 5.13 23.59
N GLU A 239 -2.70 4.95 22.28
CA GLU A 239 -3.99 4.81 21.60
C GLU A 239 -4.73 3.53 22.02
N ALA A 240 -3.99 2.45 22.34
CA ALA A 240 -4.56 1.16 22.77
C ALA A 240 -5.31 1.25 24.09
N LEU A 241 -4.86 2.13 25.00
CA LEU A 241 -5.54 2.36 26.29
C LEU A 241 -6.99 2.81 26.10
N LYS A 242 -7.32 3.50 24.99
CA LYS A 242 -8.68 3.94 24.69
C LYS A 242 -9.64 2.82 24.30
N LEU A 243 -9.14 1.59 24.06
CA LEU A 243 -10.00 0.41 23.83
C LEU A 243 -10.48 -0.24 25.12
N GLN A 244 -9.87 0.13 26.25
CA GLN A 244 -10.15 -0.47 27.55
C GLN A 244 -11.22 0.32 28.32
N ASP A 245 -11.58 1.50 27.82
CA ASP A 245 -12.65 2.39 28.31
C ASP A 245 -13.97 2.15 27.54
#